data_AF-A0A1H0CJY8-F1
#
_entry.id   AF-A0A1H0CJY8-F1
#
_cell.length_a   1.000
_cell.length_b   1.000
_cell.length_c   1.000
_cell.angle_alpha   90.00
_cell.angle_beta   90.00
_cell.angle_gamma   90.00
#
_symmetry.space_group_name_H-M   'P 1'
#
loop_
_entity.id
_entity.type
_entity.pdbx_description
1 polymer ?
#
loop_
_entity_poly.entity_id
_entity_poly.type
_entity_poly.pdbx_seq_one_letter_code
_entity_poly.pdbx_strand_id
1 'polypeptide(L)'
;MRRLLDRLDTRTLRRFARDQRGNFALLTALMAVPLFGLSGLALDYSRAVNARTHLQTRADAMALAVASHGPAADSAAMLASLKADAIANSAMGQATFTGRWTSATDYTVEAILPLALTLSQIIPGAGTTMPVGTQSVARYIGLKYVYKPPELSSLDPEAGDYNRVYAYCFDPTGVSAPNKGRSQMTAISDNGGTKYDAKMPECRPGERLSFQLYNARDARTNKNNWDKGNNSKYSYFTDTTLNEKGAEVYNLDGELILETVLCPSLKACEVKSKGGVLPEGKNRTPTFDERACSPGHYMYYGWEDRPPGDKKHESDKDYDDIRVIIKCPELIATGEENARLVQ
;
A
#
# COMPACT_ATOMS: atom_id res chain seq x y z
N MET A 1 -56.07 73.20 -23.01
CA MET A 1 -55.71 71.97 -22.26
C MET A 1 -56.71 71.67 -21.14
N ARG A 2 -58.02 71.55 -21.43
CA ARG A 2 -59.05 71.32 -20.38
C ARG A 2 -60.17 70.36 -20.83
N ARG A 3 -59.90 69.48 -21.81
CA ARG A 3 -60.90 68.59 -22.43
C ARG A 3 -60.47 67.11 -22.51
N LEU A 4 -59.63 66.64 -21.58
CA LEU A 4 -59.21 65.23 -21.54
C LEU A 4 -59.65 64.47 -20.27
N LEU A 5 -60.25 65.14 -19.29
CA LEU A 5 -60.64 64.52 -18.01
C LEU A 5 -62.15 64.27 -17.84
N ASP A 6 -62.99 64.70 -18.78
CA ASP A 6 -64.46 64.69 -18.63
C ASP A 6 -65.18 63.45 -19.22
N ARG A 7 -64.44 62.36 -19.52
CA ARG A 7 -65.03 61.10 -20.00
C ARG A 7 -64.45 59.86 -19.34
N LEU A 8 -64.23 59.89 -18.03
CA LEU A 8 -64.25 58.63 -17.27
C LEU A 8 -65.71 58.23 -17.06
N ASP A 9 -66.29 57.66 -18.12
CA ASP A 9 -67.64 57.13 -18.16
C ASP A 9 -67.88 56.22 -16.94
N THR A 10 -68.90 56.51 -16.13
CA THR A 10 -69.22 55.73 -14.93
C THR A 10 -69.49 54.25 -15.25
N ARG A 11 -69.80 53.92 -16.50
CA ARG A 11 -69.87 52.56 -17.03
C ARG A 11 -68.52 51.83 -17.08
N THR A 12 -67.42 52.48 -17.48
CA THR A 12 -66.10 51.83 -17.51
C THR A 12 -65.58 51.56 -16.11
N LEU A 13 -65.81 52.49 -15.17
CA LEU A 13 -65.49 52.29 -13.75
C LEU A 13 -66.33 51.17 -13.10
N ARG A 14 -67.64 51.09 -13.41
CA ARG A 14 -68.49 49.96 -12.98
C ARG A 14 -68.10 48.62 -13.60
N ARG A 15 -67.66 48.61 -14.87
CA ARG A 15 -67.14 47.41 -15.55
C ARG A 15 -65.83 46.94 -14.91
N PHE A 16 -64.93 47.87 -14.61
CA PHE A 16 -63.67 47.59 -13.92
C PHE A 16 -63.92 47.05 -12.51
N ALA A 17 -64.83 47.65 -11.75
CA ALA A 17 -65.19 47.18 -10.40
C ALA A 17 -65.94 45.82 -10.39
N ARG A 18 -66.57 45.42 -11.50
CA ARG A 18 -67.20 44.09 -11.67
C ARG A 18 -66.29 43.06 -12.33
N ASP A 19 -65.09 43.43 -12.75
CA ASP A 19 -64.20 42.51 -13.48
C ASP A 19 -63.44 41.61 -12.50
N GLN A 20 -63.93 40.37 -12.34
CA GLN A 20 -63.31 39.35 -11.50
C GLN A 20 -61.99 38.81 -12.07
N ARG A 21 -61.63 39.15 -13.32
CA ARG A 21 -60.35 38.76 -13.93
C ARG A 21 -59.14 39.39 -13.23
N GLY A 22 -59.32 40.54 -12.57
CA GLY A 22 -58.27 41.18 -11.76
C GLY A 22 -57.84 40.35 -10.54
N ASN A 23 -58.76 39.59 -9.95
CA ASN A 23 -58.46 38.71 -8.82
C ASN A 23 -57.51 37.57 -9.22
N PHE A 24 -57.68 37.04 -10.44
CA PHE A 24 -56.75 36.06 -10.99
C PHE A 24 -55.33 36.63 -11.13
N ALA A 25 -55.19 37.84 -11.70
CA ALA A 25 -53.89 38.49 -11.83
C ALA A 25 -53.20 38.73 -10.47
N LEU A 26 -53.97 39.14 -9.46
CA LEU A 26 -53.46 39.34 -8.09
C LEU A 26 -53.02 38.03 -7.43
N LEU A 27 -53.83 36.98 -7.52
CA LEU A 27 -53.49 35.65 -6.98
C LEU A 27 -52.29 35.03 -7.71
N THR A 28 -52.23 35.14 -9.04
CA THR A 28 -51.09 34.70 -9.84
C THR A 28 -49.82 35.46 -9.46
N ALA A 29 -49.89 36.79 -9.28
CA ALA A 29 -48.75 37.59 -8.85
C ALA A 29 -48.27 37.20 -7.44
N LEU A 30 -49.19 36.95 -6.50
CA LEU A 30 -48.87 36.52 -5.15
C LEU A 30 -48.25 35.12 -5.11
N MET A 31 -48.79 34.18 -5.91
CA MET A 31 -48.31 32.80 -5.99
C MET A 31 -47.05 32.63 -6.86
N ALA A 32 -46.76 33.58 -7.76
CA ALA A 32 -45.56 33.54 -8.58
C ALA A 32 -44.30 33.48 -7.71
N VAL A 33 -44.21 34.32 -6.66
CA VAL A 33 -43.05 34.37 -5.77
C VAL A 33 -42.73 33.02 -5.11
N PRO A 34 -43.66 32.35 -4.39
CA PRO A 34 -43.38 31.04 -3.79
C PRO A 34 -43.16 29.94 -4.84
N LEU A 35 -43.84 29.95 -5.99
CA LEU A 35 -43.63 28.96 -7.03
C LEU A 35 -42.23 29.06 -7.67
N PHE A 36 -41.78 30.29 -8.00
CA PHE A 36 -40.43 30.51 -8.51
C PHE A 36 -39.36 30.25 -7.46
N GLY A 37 -39.62 30.60 -6.19
CA GLY A 37 -38.72 30.28 -5.07
C GLY A 37 -38.51 28.77 -4.90
N LEU A 38 -39.59 27.99 -4.86
CA LEU A 38 -39.54 26.53 -4.76
C LEU A 38 -38.87 25.90 -5.97
N SER A 39 -39.16 26.40 -7.17
CA SER A 39 -38.51 25.94 -8.40
C SER A 39 -37.00 26.23 -8.38
N GLY A 40 -36.60 27.41 -7.89
CA GLY A 40 -35.21 27.77 -7.68
C GLY A 40 -34.49 26.86 -6.69
N LEU A 41 -35.13 26.55 -5.56
CA LEU A 41 -34.58 25.62 -4.57
C LEU A 41 -34.36 24.22 -5.15
N ALA A 42 -35.33 23.70 -5.91
CA ALA A 42 -35.19 22.41 -6.58
C ALA A 42 -34.00 22.39 -7.55
N LEU A 43 -33.84 23.45 -8.36
CA LEU A 43 -32.71 23.58 -9.28
C LEU A 43 -31.37 23.67 -8.54
N ASP A 44 -31.29 24.50 -7.50
CA ASP A 44 -30.06 24.67 -6.74
C ASP A 44 -29.67 23.42 -5.96
N TYR A 45 -30.64 22.67 -5.44
CA TYR A 45 -30.40 21.38 -4.81
C TYR A 45 -29.83 20.37 -5.82
N SER A 46 -30.42 20.26 -7.01
CA SER A 46 -29.91 19.37 -8.07
C SER A 46 -28.48 19.74 -8.48
N ARG A 47 -28.20 21.04 -8.64
CA ARG A 47 -26.85 21.55 -8.92
C ARG A 47 -25.87 21.23 -7.80
N ALA A 48 -26.30 21.32 -6.54
CA ALA A 48 -25.46 21.02 -5.39
C ALA A 48 -25.10 19.54 -5.25
N VAL A 49 -26.05 18.64 -5.51
CA VAL A 49 -25.79 17.20 -5.54
C VAL A 49 -24.78 16.87 -6.65
N ASN A 50 -24.97 17.41 -7.86
CA ASN A 50 -24.02 17.22 -8.96
C ASN A 50 -22.62 17.77 -8.64
N ALA A 51 -22.57 18.98 -8.06
CA ALA A 51 -21.31 19.59 -7.63
C ALA A 51 -20.61 18.77 -6.55
N ARG A 52 -21.36 18.21 -5.59
CA ARG A 52 -20.83 17.34 -4.54
C ARG A 52 -20.19 16.09 -5.12
N THR A 53 -20.82 15.43 -6.10
CA THR A 53 -20.25 14.24 -6.76
C THR A 53 -18.93 14.58 -7.45
N HIS A 54 -18.89 15.68 -8.22
CA HIS A 54 -17.65 16.12 -8.87
C HIS A 54 -16.54 16.50 -7.87
N LEU A 55 -16.90 17.19 -6.78
CA LEU A 55 -15.97 17.51 -5.70
C LEU A 55 -15.42 16.25 -5.03
N GLN A 56 -16.27 15.26 -4.76
CA GLN A 56 -15.85 13.99 -4.17
C GLN A 56 -14.84 13.28 -5.08
N THR A 57 -15.15 13.12 -6.37
CA THR A 57 -14.22 12.46 -7.31
C THR A 57 -12.86 13.14 -7.39
N ARG A 58 -12.82 14.49 -7.32
CA ARG A 58 -11.55 15.22 -7.30
C ARG A 58 -10.83 15.09 -5.96
N ALA A 59 -11.55 15.16 -4.84
CA ALA A 59 -10.97 14.97 -3.51
C ALA A 59 -10.37 13.56 -3.35
N ASP A 60 -11.06 12.53 -3.84
CA ASP A 60 -10.60 11.14 -3.86
C ASP A 60 -9.31 10.98 -4.69
N ALA A 61 -9.29 11.54 -5.91
CA ALA A 61 -8.10 11.51 -6.75
C ALA A 61 -6.91 12.22 -6.10
N MET A 62 -7.14 13.38 -5.46
CA MET A 62 -6.09 14.10 -4.73
C MET A 62 -5.60 13.33 -3.50
N ALA A 63 -6.52 12.78 -2.72
CA ALA A 63 -6.18 12.01 -1.53
C ALA A 63 -5.32 10.79 -1.91
N LEU A 64 -5.73 10.06 -2.95
CA LEU A 64 -5.00 8.90 -3.45
C LEU A 64 -3.61 9.26 -4.00
N ALA A 65 -3.53 10.32 -4.83
CA ALA A 65 -2.28 10.76 -5.45
C ALA A 65 -1.25 11.25 -4.42
N VAL A 66 -1.68 11.92 -3.35
CA VAL A 66 -0.77 12.33 -2.28
C VAL A 66 -0.42 11.15 -1.37
N ALA A 67 -1.41 10.36 -0.96
CA ALA A 67 -1.19 9.23 -0.08
C ALA A 67 -0.25 8.19 -0.68
N SER A 68 -0.24 7.98 -2.01
CA SER A 68 0.63 6.99 -2.67
C SER A 68 2.13 7.28 -2.54
N HIS A 69 2.50 8.53 -2.23
CA HIS A 69 3.89 8.95 -2.01
C HIS A 69 4.33 8.81 -0.53
N GLY A 70 3.40 8.53 0.38
CA GLY A 70 3.66 8.31 1.80
C GLY A 70 3.94 9.58 2.62
N PRO A 71 4.02 9.45 3.96
CA PRO A 71 4.09 10.59 4.89
C PRO A 71 5.43 11.33 4.90
N ALA A 72 6.50 10.74 4.35
CA ALA A 72 7.81 11.38 4.27
C ALA A 72 7.95 12.33 3.06
N ALA A 73 7.04 12.25 2.09
CA ALA A 73 7.04 13.12 0.92
C ALA A 73 6.46 14.51 1.25
N ASP A 74 6.81 15.51 0.42
CA ASP A 74 6.23 16.85 0.52
C ASP A 74 4.79 16.88 -0.01
N SER A 75 3.87 16.44 0.85
CA SER A 75 2.43 16.38 0.57
C SER A 75 1.82 17.76 0.29
N ALA A 76 2.41 18.83 0.84
CA ALA A 76 1.93 20.19 0.64
C ALA A 76 2.21 20.68 -0.79
N ALA A 77 3.43 20.48 -1.30
CA ALA A 77 3.78 20.81 -2.68
C ALA A 77 2.98 19.99 -3.69
N MET A 78 2.80 18.69 -3.44
CA MET A 78 1.99 17.81 -4.31
C MET A 78 0.52 18.22 -4.35
N LEU A 79 -0.08 18.50 -3.19
CA LEU A 79 -1.46 18.96 -3.17
C LEU A 79 -1.59 20.32 -3.88
N ALA A 80 -0.60 21.21 -3.77
CA ALA A 80 -0.60 22.50 -4.46
C ALA A 80 -0.61 22.37 -5.99
N SER A 81 0.17 21.44 -6.56
CA SER A 81 0.13 21.20 -8.01
C SER A 81 -1.21 20.61 -8.46
N LEU A 82 -1.74 19.62 -7.74
CA LEU A 82 -3.03 19.01 -8.05
C LEU A 82 -4.19 20.01 -7.96
N LYS A 83 -4.14 20.94 -7.00
CA LYS A 83 -5.08 22.06 -6.88
C LYS A 83 -5.06 22.94 -8.12
N ALA A 84 -3.88 23.33 -8.58
CA ALA A 84 -3.73 24.18 -9.76
C ALA A 84 -4.36 23.52 -10.99
N ASP A 85 -4.12 22.22 -11.19
CA ASP A 85 -4.68 21.46 -12.31
C ASP A 85 -6.21 21.30 -12.20
N ALA A 86 -6.73 21.07 -10.99
CA ALA A 86 -8.15 20.91 -10.75
C ALA A 86 -8.94 22.20 -10.99
N ILE A 87 -8.36 23.36 -10.63
CA ILE A 87 -8.97 24.67 -10.82
C ILE A 87 -8.89 25.10 -12.29
N ALA A 88 -7.76 24.86 -12.96
CA ALA A 88 -7.54 25.27 -14.35
C ALA A 88 -8.46 24.57 -15.36
N ASN A 89 -8.87 23.32 -15.07
CA ASN A 89 -9.57 22.45 -16.02
C ASN A 89 -11.01 22.11 -15.62
N SER A 90 -11.65 22.88 -14.73
CA SER A 90 -13.01 22.57 -14.29
C SER A 90 -13.90 23.79 -14.08
N ALA A 91 -15.22 23.58 -14.15
CA ALA A 91 -16.23 24.55 -13.74
C ALA A 91 -16.21 24.86 -12.22
N MET A 92 -15.24 24.31 -11.48
CA MET A 92 -15.06 24.46 -10.04
C MET A 92 -13.99 25.49 -9.69
N GLY A 93 -13.84 26.57 -10.48
CA GLY A 93 -12.79 27.58 -10.29
C GLY A 93 -12.78 28.27 -8.91
N GLN A 94 -13.82 28.07 -8.09
CA GLN A 94 -13.92 28.56 -6.72
C GLN A 94 -13.80 27.46 -5.64
N ALA A 95 -13.56 26.20 -6.03
CA ALA A 95 -13.36 25.12 -5.07
C ALA A 95 -12.03 25.30 -4.35
N THR A 96 -12.06 25.11 -3.04
CA THR A 96 -10.89 25.08 -2.17
C THR A 96 -10.65 23.65 -1.74
N PHE A 97 -9.39 23.23 -1.76
CA PHE A 97 -8.97 21.94 -1.24
C PHE A 97 -7.99 22.16 -0.09
N THR A 98 -8.06 21.38 0.96
CA THR A 98 -7.08 21.35 2.05
C THR A 98 -6.74 19.89 2.33
N GLY A 99 -5.49 19.60 2.70
CA GLY A 99 -5.08 18.22 2.95
C GLY A 99 -4.06 18.14 4.05
N ARG A 100 -4.13 17.05 4.83
CA ARG A 100 -3.24 16.78 5.95
C ARG A 100 -3.20 15.29 6.28
N TRP A 101 -2.07 14.85 6.83
CA TRP A 101 -1.98 13.55 7.50
C TRP A 101 -2.78 13.59 8.80
N THR A 102 -3.71 12.65 8.98
CA THR A 102 -4.49 12.47 10.20
C THR A 102 -3.98 11.32 11.06
N SER A 103 -3.20 10.41 10.46
CA SER A 103 -2.44 9.36 11.15
C SER A 103 -1.11 9.10 10.45
N ALA A 104 -0.34 8.11 10.91
CA ALA A 104 0.89 7.67 10.26
C ALA A 104 0.67 7.11 8.84
N THR A 105 -0.57 6.74 8.49
CA THR A 105 -0.91 6.15 7.19
C THR A 105 -2.07 6.83 6.49
N ASP A 106 -2.87 7.66 7.17
CA ASP A 106 -4.10 8.19 6.59
C ASP A 106 -3.92 9.68 6.23
N TYR A 107 -4.10 9.99 4.95
CA TYR A 107 -4.11 11.34 4.41
C TYR A 107 -5.53 11.76 4.10
N THR A 108 -5.96 12.90 4.63
CA THR A 108 -7.31 13.42 4.47
C THR A 108 -7.29 14.66 3.58
N VAL A 109 -8.18 14.71 2.61
CA VAL A 109 -8.46 15.88 1.76
C VAL A 109 -9.88 16.36 2.02
N GLU A 110 -10.03 17.64 2.34
CA GLU A 110 -11.31 18.33 2.45
C GLU A 110 -11.46 19.25 1.23
N ALA A 111 -12.65 19.25 0.63
CA ALA A 111 -12.97 20.11 -0.50
C ALA A 111 -14.24 20.91 -0.21
N ILE A 112 -14.20 22.22 -0.45
CA ILE A 112 -15.33 23.14 -0.21
C ILE A 112 -15.54 24.01 -1.45
N LEU A 113 -16.77 24.04 -1.96
CA LEU A 113 -17.21 24.88 -3.06
C LEU A 113 -18.36 25.79 -2.63
N PRO A 114 -18.20 27.13 -2.68
CA PRO A 114 -19.32 28.06 -2.53
C PRO A 114 -20.15 28.10 -3.83
N LEU A 115 -21.21 27.30 -3.91
CA LEU A 115 -22.06 27.23 -5.10
C LEU A 115 -23.01 28.43 -5.16
N ALA A 116 -22.93 29.24 -6.22
CA ALA A 116 -23.85 30.36 -6.44
C ALA A 116 -25.29 29.88 -6.68
N LEU A 117 -26.24 30.49 -5.97
CA LEU A 117 -27.67 30.18 -6.06
C LEU A 117 -28.31 30.76 -7.32
N THR A 118 -29.40 30.15 -7.80
CA THR A 118 -30.18 30.60 -8.96
C THR A 118 -31.37 31.47 -8.53
N LEU A 119 -32.60 31.02 -8.75
CA LEU A 119 -33.82 31.75 -8.40
C LEU A 119 -34.11 31.69 -6.89
N SER A 120 -33.48 30.77 -6.16
CA SER A 120 -33.67 30.66 -4.70
C SER A 120 -33.18 31.90 -3.94
N GLN A 121 -32.28 32.70 -4.52
CA GLN A 121 -31.82 33.97 -3.93
C GLN A 121 -32.94 35.02 -3.77
N ILE A 122 -34.07 34.85 -4.47
CA ILE A 122 -35.26 35.73 -4.34
C ILE A 122 -35.95 35.49 -2.98
N ILE A 123 -35.73 34.33 -2.36
CA ILE A 123 -36.27 34.01 -1.04
C ILE A 123 -35.53 34.87 -0.01
N PRO A 124 -36.24 35.70 0.78
CA PRO A 124 -35.61 36.51 1.82
C PRO A 124 -34.82 35.64 2.79
N GLY A 125 -33.54 35.94 2.96
CA GLY A 125 -32.64 35.22 3.87
C GLY A 125 -31.90 34.00 3.29
N ALA A 126 -32.14 33.62 2.03
CA ALA A 126 -31.43 32.49 1.39
C ALA A 126 -29.95 32.76 1.09
N GLY A 127 -29.54 34.04 1.04
CA GLY A 127 -28.19 34.44 0.64
C GLY A 127 -27.93 34.28 -0.85
N THR A 128 -26.66 34.33 -1.26
CA THR A 128 -26.24 34.26 -2.67
C THR A 128 -25.47 32.99 -3.02
N THR A 129 -25.01 32.23 -2.01
CA THR A 129 -24.20 31.02 -2.19
C THR A 129 -24.55 29.96 -1.15
N MET A 130 -24.42 28.68 -1.52
CA MET A 130 -24.54 27.53 -0.63
C MET A 130 -23.22 26.76 -0.59
N PRO A 131 -22.64 26.50 0.60
CA PRO A 131 -21.41 25.72 0.71
C PRO A 131 -21.70 24.24 0.43
N VAL A 132 -20.96 23.66 -0.52
CA VAL A 132 -20.94 22.23 -0.80
C VAL A 132 -19.59 21.68 -0.38
N GLY A 133 -19.58 20.78 0.60
CA GLY A 133 -18.36 20.21 1.15
C GLY A 133 -18.28 18.69 0.99
N THR A 134 -17.07 18.19 0.78
CA THR A 134 -16.73 16.75 0.80
C THR A 134 -15.45 16.51 1.58
N GLN A 135 -15.28 15.27 2.04
CA GLN A 135 -14.06 14.80 2.67
C GLN A 135 -13.70 13.45 2.05
N SER A 136 -12.41 13.24 1.82
CA SER A 136 -11.86 11.98 1.35
C SER A 136 -10.67 11.59 2.20
N VAL A 137 -10.55 10.31 2.53
CA VAL A 137 -9.40 9.77 3.26
C VAL A 137 -8.77 8.68 2.42
N ALA A 138 -7.47 8.77 2.19
CA ALA A 138 -6.68 7.73 1.56
C ALA A 138 -5.66 7.18 2.56
N ARG A 139 -5.62 5.86 2.69
CA ARG A 139 -4.66 5.13 3.51
C ARG A 139 -3.49 4.68 2.67
N TYR A 140 -2.29 5.10 3.04
CA TYR A 140 -1.01 4.58 2.57
C TYR A 140 -0.83 3.13 3.01
N ILE A 141 -0.62 2.25 2.04
CA ILE A 141 -0.40 0.80 2.18
C ILE A 141 0.96 0.37 1.60
N GLY A 142 1.74 1.32 1.08
CA GLY A 142 2.89 1.09 0.21
C GLY A 142 4.22 0.79 0.88
N LEU A 143 4.25 0.10 2.03
CA LEU A 143 5.51 -0.32 2.65
C LEU A 143 5.84 -1.76 2.23
N LYS A 144 6.89 -1.92 1.43
CA LYS A 144 7.47 -3.24 1.13
C LYS A 144 8.86 -3.33 1.70
N TYR A 145 9.15 -4.52 2.23
CA TYR A 145 10.50 -4.93 2.57
C TYR A 145 11.26 -5.26 1.29
N VAL A 146 12.27 -4.47 0.98
CA VAL A 146 13.21 -4.78 -0.11
C VAL A 146 14.52 -5.26 0.47
N TYR A 147 14.87 -6.46 0.05
CA TYR A 147 16.11 -7.12 0.39
C TYR A 147 17.08 -6.97 -0.78
N LYS A 148 18.32 -6.61 -0.45
CA LYS A 148 19.43 -6.64 -1.41
C LYS A 148 19.97 -8.07 -1.51
N PRO A 149 20.65 -8.43 -2.61
CA PRO A 149 21.38 -9.69 -2.68
C PRO A 149 22.30 -9.89 -1.46
N PRO A 150 22.61 -11.13 -1.09
CA PRO A 150 23.46 -11.41 0.07
C PRO A 150 24.81 -10.73 -0.05
N GLU A 151 25.29 -10.14 1.05
CA GLU A 151 26.63 -9.52 1.14
C GLU A 151 27.73 -10.59 1.12
N LEU A 152 27.42 -11.76 1.69
CA LEU A 152 28.28 -12.92 1.69
C LEU A 152 27.42 -14.17 1.50
N SER A 153 27.82 -15.01 0.55
CA SER A 153 27.35 -16.37 0.46
C SER A 153 28.53 -17.30 0.29
N SER A 154 28.74 -18.16 1.29
CA SER A 154 29.80 -19.17 1.32
C SER A 154 29.13 -20.52 1.48
N LEU A 155 29.35 -21.42 0.53
CA LEU A 155 28.92 -22.80 0.66
C LEU A 155 30.17 -23.68 0.66
N ASP A 156 30.20 -24.69 1.53
CA ASP A 156 31.35 -25.56 1.73
C ASP A 156 31.88 -26.09 0.39
N PRO A 157 33.06 -25.62 -0.06
CA PRO A 157 33.63 -26.04 -1.31
C PRO A 157 34.29 -27.43 -1.23
N GLU A 158 34.24 -28.12 -0.10
CA GLU A 158 34.80 -29.46 0.09
C GLU A 158 33.72 -30.56 0.17
N ALA A 159 32.44 -30.19 0.37
CA ALA A 159 31.31 -31.11 0.37
C ALA A 159 31.16 -31.93 -0.93
N GLY A 160 30.82 -33.22 -0.85
CA GLY A 160 30.52 -34.06 -2.02
C GLY A 160 29.14 -33.79 -2.66
N ASP A 161 28.24 -33.18 -1.89
CA ASP A 161 26.88 -32.86 -2.31
C ASP A 161 26.83 -31.52 -3.05
N TYR A 162 25.87 -31.39 -3.97
CA TYR A 162 25.57 -30.11 -4.59
C TYR A 162 24.53 -29.37 -3.75
N ASN A 163 24.89 -28.20 -3.24
CA ASN A 163 24.04 -27.33 -2.45
C ASN A 163 23.72 -26.06 -3.25
N ARG A 164 22.45 -25.67 -3.26
CA ARG A 164 21.95 -24.44 -3.87
C ARG A 164 20.96 -23.77 -2.93
N VAL A 165 21.13 -22.47 -2.71
CA VAL A 165 20.19 -21.67 -1.91
C VAL A 165 19.29 -20.87 -2.85
N TYR A 166 17.99 -20.95 -2.61
CA TYR A 166 17.00 -20.09 -3.25
C TYR A 166 16.44 -19.09 -2.24
N ALA A 167 16.20 -17.86 -2.69
CA ALA A 167 15.32 -16.91 -2.06
C ALA A 167 13.93 -16.98 -2.72
N TYR A 168 12.85 -16.87 -1.95
CA TYR A 168 11.48 -16.88 -2.46
C TYR A 168 10.55 -16.08 -1.56
N CYS A 169 9.35 -15.79 -2.06
CA CYS A 169 8.29 -15.15 -1.28
C CYS A 169 7.30 -16.18 -0.76
N PHE A 170 7.03 -16.13 0.54
CA PHE A 170 6.11 -17.02 1.23
C PHE A 170 4.86 -16.27 1.68
N ASP A 171 3.69 -16.78 1.28
CA ASP A 171 2.38 -16.37 1.75
C ASP A 171 1.83 -17.41 2.75
N PRO A 172 1.74 -17.09 4.05
CA PRO A 172 1.22 -18.01 5.06
C PRO A 172 -0.27 -18.33 4.86
N THR A 173 -1.02 -17.52 4.11
CA THR A 173 -2.43 -17.78 3.80
C THR A 173 -2.61 -18.75 2.64
N GLY A 174 -1.57 -18.94 1.82
CA GLY A 174 -1.57 -19.76 0.61
C GLY A 174 -1.11 -21.21 0.82
N VAL A 175 -0.90 -21.66 2.06
CA VAL A 175 -0.31 -22.99 2.36
C VAL A 175 -1.12 -24.18 1.82
N SER A 176 -2.42 -24.02 1.59
CA SER A 176 -3.30 -25.04 1.01
C SER A 176 -3.22 -25.13 -0.52
N ALA A 177 -2.61 -24.14 -1.18
CA ALA A 177 -2.45 -24.13 -2.62
C ALA A 177 -1.38 -25.16 -3.07
N PRO A 178 -1.37 -25.59 -4.35
CA PRO A 178 -0.39 -26.57 -4.84
C PRO A 178 1.08 -26.16 -4.65
N ASN A 179 1.37 -24.86 -4.69
CA ASN A 179 2.70 -24.29 -4.45
C ASN A 179 3.00 -24.03 -2.96
N LYS A 180 2.06 -24.37 -2.06
CA LYS A 180 2.16 -24.15 -0.61
C LYS A 180 2.46 -22.69 -0.23
N GLY A 181 1.92 -21.72 -0.97
CA GLY A 181 2.16 -20.29 -0.71
C GLY A 181 3.53 -19.78 -1.16
N ARG A 182 4.34 -20.59 -1.86
CA ARG A 182 5.70 -20.23 -2.29
C ARG A 182 5.69 -19.66 -3.71
N SER A 183 6.35 -18.52 -3.92
CA SER A 183 6.43 -17.85 -5.23
C SER A 183 7.80 -17.22 -5.46
N GLN A 184 8.11 -16.88 -6.72
CA GLN A 184 9.37 -16.19 -7.09
C GLN A 184 10.65 -16.93 -6.65
N MET A 185 10.69 -18.26 -6.79
CA MET A 185 11.87 -19.08 -6.46
C MET A 185 13.09 -18.62 -7.27
N THR A 186 14.06 -18.02 -6.59
CA THR A 186 15.20 -17.34 -7.19
C THR A 186 16.50 -17.92 -6.62
N ALA A 187 17.30 -18.59 -7.43
CA ALA A 187 18.58 -19.11 -6.98
C ALA A 187 19.56 -17.95 -6.74
N ILE A 188 20.16 -17.90 -5.56
CA ILE A 188 21.05 -16.81 -5.13
C ILE A 188 22.50 -17.26 -4.95
N SER A 189 22.74 -18.55 -4.71
CA SER A 189 24.08 -19.09 -4.52
C SER A 189 24.12 -20.62 -4.64
N ASP A 190 25.27 -21.17 -5.03
CA ASP A 190 25.54 -22.60 -5.06
C ASP A 190 27.02 -22.93 -4.81
N ASN A 191 27.33 -24.20 -4.49
CA ASN A 191 28.72 -24.69 -4.36
C ASN A 191 29.28 -25.30 -5.68
N GLY A 192 28.58 -25.09 -6.80
CA GLY A 192 28.95 -25.55 -8.14
C GLY A 192 29.65 -24.49 -8.99
N GLY A 193 29.84 -23.28 -8.45
CA GLY A 193 30.51 -22.16 -9.10
C GLY A 193 29.62 -21.39 -10.07
N THR A 194 28.29 -21.50 -9.93
CA THR A 194 27.35 -20.72 -10.77
C THR A 194 27.37 -19.27 -10.32
N LYS A 195 27.52 -18.35 -11.29
CA LYS A 195 27.34 -16.92 -11.04
C LYS A 195 25.88 -16.57 -11.29
N TYR A 196 25.18 -16.16 -10.25
CA TYR A 196 23.81 -15.68 -10.34
C TYR A 196 23.80 -14.16 -10.52
N ASP A 197 23.12 -13.68 -11.57
CA ASP A 197 22.80 -12.26 -11.77
C ASP A 197 21.35 -11.97 -11.29
N ALA A 198 20.98 -12.63 -10.20
CA ALA A 198 19.58 -12.77 -9.81
C ALA A 198 19.13 -11.59 -8.94
N LYS A 199 18.13 -10.85 -9.41
CA LYS A 199 17.40 -9.86 -8.61
C LYS A 199 16.65 -10.61 -7.50
N MET A 200 16.84 -10.19 -6.24
CA MET A 200 16.11 -10.77 -5.11
C MET A 200 14.59 -10.71 -5.34
N PRO A 201 13.84 -11.72 -4.88
CA PRO A 201 12.39 -11.75 -5.06
C PRO A 201 11.74 -10.63 -4.27
N GLU A 202 10.62 -10.17 -4.80
CA GLU A 202 10.03 -8.90 -4.47
C GLU A 202 8.63 -9.14 -3.90
N CYS A 203 8.57 -9.44 -2.59
CA CYS A 203 7.36 -9.96 -1.95
C CYS A 203 6.23 -8.95 -1.81
N ARG A 204 4.99 -9.43 -1.95
CA ARG A 204 3.77 -8.61 -1.82
C ARG A 204 3.51 -8.27 -0.35
N PRO A 205 2.67 -7.25 -0.06
CA PRO A 205 2.22 -7.02 1.31
C PRO A 205 1.64 -8.28 1.94
N GLY A 206 2.09 -8.62 3.14
CA GLY A 206 1.69 -9.85 3.83
C GLY A 206 2.62 -11.05 3.58
N GLU A 207 3.29 -11.12 2.44
CA GLU A 207 4.29 -12.15 2.16
C GLU A 207 5.63 -11.86 2.87
N ARG A 208 6.47 -12.89 3.04
CA ARG A 208 7.80 -12.77 3.64
C ARG A 208 8.87 -13.36 2.73
N LEU A 209 10.05 -12.74 2.75
CA LEU A 209 11.23 -13.36 2.16
C LEU A 209 11.54 -14.65 2.93
N SER A 210 11.84 -15.70 2.21
CA SER A 210 12.15 -17.01 2.74
C SER A 210 13.24 -17.66 1.90
N PHE A 211 13.93 -18.62 2.50
CA PHE A 211 15.02 -19.38 1.88
C PHE A 211 14.70 -20.85 1.75
N GLN A 212 15.18 -21.45 0.67
CA GLN A 212 15.22 -22.89 0.48
C GLN A 212 16.67 -23.34 0.37
N LEU A 213 17.06 -24.31 1.18
CA LEU A 213 18.27 -25.09 0.92
C LEU A 213 17.90 -26.31 0.08
N TYR A 214 18.46 -26.37 -1.13
CA TYR A 214 18.37 -27.52 -2.02
C TYR A 214 19.69 -28.29 -1.97
N ASN A 215 19.63 -29.54 -1.55
CA ASN A 215 20.77 -30.46 -1.49
C ASN A 215 20.52 -31.63 -2.46
N ALA A 216 21.45 -31.86 -3.39
CA ALA A 216 21.47 -33.04 -4.24
C ALA A 216 22.71 -33.88 -3.91
N ARG A 217 22.49 -35.08 -3.37
CA ARG A 217 23.57 -35.93 -2.87
C ARG A 217 24.50 -36.42 -3.96
N ASP A 218 25.79 -36.46 -3.64
CA ASP A 218 26.88 -36.94 -4.51
C ASP A 218 26.87 -36.32 -5.93
N ALA A 219 26.24 -35.15 -6.07
CA ALA A 219 25.95 -34.57 -7.38
C ALA A 219 26.96 -33.50 -7.79
N ARG A 220 27.84 -33.08 -6.87
CA ARG A 220 28.64 -31.87 -7.03
C ARG A 220 29.44 -31.82 -8.32
N THR A 221 30.21 -32.87 -8.60
CA THR A 221 31.15 -32.91 -9.72
C THR A 221 30.46 -32.97 -11.08
N ASN A 222 29.27 -33.55 -11.16
CA ASN A 222 28.54 -33.73 -12.41
C ASN A 222 27.29 -32.85 -12.45
N LYS A 223 27.38 -31.72 -13.17
CA LYS A 223 26.28 -30.76 -13.34
C LYS A 223 24.98 -31.39 -13.84
N ASN A 224 25.06 -32.46 -14.63
CA ASN A 224 23.87 -33.17 -15.13
C ASN A 224 23.07 -33.87 -14.03
N ASN A 225 23.65 -34.06 -12.84
CA ASN A 225 23.01 -34.69 -11.70
C ASN A 225 22.39 -33.69 -10.73
N TRP A 226 22.69 -32.39 -10.85
CA TRP A 226 22.21 -31.36 -9.92
C TRP A 226 20.68 -31.32 -9.86
N ASP A 227 20.02 -31.37 -11.01
CA ASP A 227 18.57 -31.25 -11.13
C ASP A 227 17.89 -32.54 -11.64
N LYS A 228 18.62 -33.66 -11.77
CA LYS A 228 18.09 -34.93 -12.31
C LYS A 228 17.11 -35.64 -11.37
N GLY A 229 15.89 -35.93 -11.83
CA GLY A 229 14.79 -36.45 -11.00
C GLY A 229 15.09 -37.72 -10.17
N ASN A 230 15.98 -38.59 -10.63
CA ASN A 230 16.29 -39.86 -9.96
C ASN A 230 17.42 -39.74 -8.92
N ASN A 231 18.01 -38.55 -8.72
CA ASN A 231 19.02 -38.35 -7.69
C ASN A 231 18.38 -38.14 -6.30
N SER A 232 19.08 -38.53 -5.23
CA SER A 232 18.65 -38.26 -3.86
C SER A 232 18.71 -36.75 -3.59
N LYS A 233 17.55 -36.12 -3.50
CA LYS A 233 17.40 -34.68 -3.33
C LYS A 233 16.62 -34.35 -2.08
N TYR A 234 17.06 -33.31 -1.41
CA TYR A 234 16.44 -32.79 -0.20
C TYR A 234 16.20 -31.30 -0.38
N SER A 235 15.10 -30.82 0.18
CA SER A 235 14.70 -29.43 0.07
C SER A 235 14.11 -28.98 1.39
N TYR A 236 14.81 -28.06 2.03
CA TYR A 236 14.45 -27.50 3.32
C TYR A 236 13.96 -26.08 3.09
N PHE A 237 12.69 -25.84 3.39
CA PHE A 237 12.04 -24.56 3.18
C PHE A 237 11.89 -23.87 4.52
N THR A 238 12.28 -22.60 4.61
CA THR A 238 12.12 -21.83 5.85
C THR A 238 10.68 -21.39 6.11
N ASP A 239 9.86 -21.19 5.07
CA ASP A 239 8.47 -20.73 5.14
C ASP A 239 8.25 -19.69 6.25
N THR A 240 8.97 -18.58 6.11
CA THR A 240 9.21 -17.62 7.20
C THR A 240 7.96 -16.84 7.54
N THR A 241 7.63 -16.76 8.83
CA THR A 241 6.57 -15.92 9.39
C THR A 241 7.15 -14.95 10.42
N LEU A 242 6.33 -14.07 10.99
CA LEU A 242 6.76 -13.18 12.08
C LEU A 242 5.98 -13.51 13.35
N ASN A 243 6.67 -13.49 14.50
CA ASN A 243 6.03 -13.53 15.80
C ASN A 243 5.46 -12.14 16.19
N GLU A 244 4.83 -12.06 17.36
CA GLU A 244 4.24 -10.82 17.90
C GLU A 244 5.26 -9.67 18.09
N LYS A 245 6.55 -10.00 18.26
CA LYS A 245 7.65 -9.04 18.39
C LYS A 245 8.23 -8.60 17.02
N GLY A 246 7.70 -9.14 15.92
CA GLY A 246 8.20 -8.89 14.57
C GLY A 246 9.49 -9.64 14.22
N ALA A 247 9.88 -10.66 15.01
CA ALA A 247 11.02 -11.50 14.70
C ALA A 247 10.64 -12.67 13.80
N GLU A 248 11.58 -13.11 12.97
CA GLU A 248 11.37 -14.19 12.01
C GLU A 248 11.22 -15.54 12.71
N VAL A 249 10.25 -16.33 12.27
CA VAL A 249 9.98 -17.69 12.72
C VAL A 249 9.99 -18.60 11.49
N TYR A 250 10.74 -19.69 11.56
CA TYR A 250 10.98 -20.58 10.44
C TYR A 250 10.26 -21.92 10.65
N ASN A 251 9.52 -22.36 9.64
CA ASN A 251 8.92 -23.69 9.60
C ASN A 251 9.75 -24.63 8.73
N LEU A 252 10.66 -25.37 9.35
CA LEU A 252 11.57 -26.33 8.69
C LEU A 252 11.05 -27.77 8.75
N ASP A 253 9.74 -27.98 8.90
CA ASP A 253 9.11 -29.31 9.00
C ASP A 253 9.71 -30.22 10.12
N GLY A 254 10.25 -29.61 11.18
CA GLY A 254 10.88 -30.30 12.32
C GLY A 254 12.40 -30.49 12.20
N GLU A 255 13.00 -30.10 11.07
CA GLU A 255 14.44 -30.22 10.84
C GLU A 255 15.22 -29.09 11.53
N LEU A 256 16.27 -29.44 12.28
CA LEU A 256 17.13 -28.49 12.99
C LEU A 256 18.39 -28.18 12.17
N ILE A 257 18.19 -27.75 10.93
CA ILE A 257 19.25 -27.56 9.91
C ILE A 257 19.68 -26.09 9.74
N LEU A 258 18.99 -25.14 10.39
CA LEU A 258 19.24 -23.70 10.26
C LEU A 258 19.50 -23.06 11.63
N GLU A 259 20.44 -22.13 11.65
CA GLU A 259 20.69 -21.18 12.73
C GLU A 259 20.58 -19.75 12.18
N THR A 260 19.93 -18.86 12.94
CA THR A 260 19.88 -17.44 12.60
C THR A 260 20.37 -16.53 13.73
N VAL A 261 21.13 -15.51 13.34
CA VAL A 261 21.73 -14.55 14.27
C VAL A 261 21.65 -13.15 13.67
N LEU A 262 21.06 -12.22 14.42
CA LEU A 262 20.99 -10.81 14.03
C LEU A 262 22.27 -10.08 14.47
N CYS A 263 23.06 -9.65 13.49
CA CYS A 263 24.26 -8.86 13.70
C CYS A 263 23.97 -7.36 13.61
N PRO A 264 24.61 -6.54 14.47
CA PRO A 264 24.49 -5.07 14.41
C PRO A 264 25.18 -4.45 13.19
N SER A 265 26.11 -5.15 12.55
CA SER A 265 26.79 -4.72 11.32
C SER A 265 27.38 -5.91 10.58
N LEU A 266 27.73 -5.75 9.31
CA LEU A 266 28.39 -6.81 8.52
C LEU A 266 29.68 -7.29 9.17
N LYS A 267 30.50 -6.38 9.72
CA LYS A 267 31.75 -6.72 10.43
C LYS A 267 31.51 -7.54 11.71
N ALA A 268 30.34 -7.37 12.34
CA ALA A 268 29.96 -8.14 13.51
C ALA A 268 29.42 -9.54 13.15
N CYS A 269 29.02 -9.80 11.89
CA CYS A 269 28.65 -11.13 11.41
C CYS A 269 29.87 -12.02 11.16
N GLU A 270 30.68 -12.20 12.19
CA GLU A 270 31.83 -13.12 12.22
C GLU A 270 31.74 -13.96 13.51
N VAL A 271 32.48 -15.05 13.57
CA VAL A 271 32.58 -15.88 14.78
C VAL A 271 33.21 -15.12 15.94
N LYS A 272 32.89 -15.52 17.17
CA LYS A 272 33.39 -14.87 18.41
C LYS A 272 34.91 -14.78 18.46
N SER A 273 35.63 -15.82 18.05
CA SER A 273 37.10 -15.82 17.95
C SER A 273 37.68 -14.75 17.01
N LYS A 274 36.88 -14.24 16.05
CA LYS A 274 37.25 -13.13 15.16
C LYS A 274 36.64 -11.78 15.59
N GLY A 275 36.05 -11.71 16.78
CA GLY A 275 35.46 -10.50 17.35
C GLY A 275 34.03 -10.19 16.87
N GLY A 276 33.34 -11.15 16.28
CA GLY A 276 31.92 -11.02 15.90
C GLY A 276 30.97 -11.65 16.91
N VAL A 277 29.71 -11.82 16.51
CA VAL A 277 28.62 -12.32 17.36
C VAL A 277 28.15 -13.73 17.01
N LEU A 278 28.66 -14.33 15.92
CA LEU A 278 28.23 -15.66 15.48
C LEU A 278 28.72 -16.73 16.49
N PRO A 279 27.87 -17.69 16.87
CA PRO A 279 28.27 -18.86 17.64
C PRO A 279 29.44 -19.61 16.97
N GLU A 280 30.24 -20.32 17.78
CA GLU A 280 31.37 -21.12 17.30
C GLU A 280 31.41 -22.48 18.00
N GLY A 281 31.98 -23.47 17.32
CA GLY A 281 32.13 -24.84 17.81
C GLY A 281 31.04 -25.80 17.30
N LYS A 282 31.29 -27.09 17.54
CA LYS A 282 30.48 -28.23 17.06
C LYS A 282 29.48 -28.71 18.11
N ASN A 283 28.54 -29.57 17.70
CA ASN A 283 27.52 -30.23 18.52
C ASN A 283 26.53 -29.26 19.17
N ARG A 284 26.28 -28.11 18.55
CA ARG A 284 25.44 -27.06 19.14
C ARG A 284 23.95 -27.36 18.95
N THR A 285 23.14 -26.66 19.73
CA THR A 285 21.72 -26.48 19.43
C THR A 285 21.60 -25.18 18.64
N PRO A 286 20.89 -25.16 17.50
CA PRO A 286 20.82 -23.97 16.68
C PRO A 286 20.09 -22.87 17.45
N THR A 287 20.58 -21.65 17.33
CA THR A 287 19.88 -20.47 17.85
C THR A 287 19.02 -19.84 16.77
N PHE A 288 17.86 -19.30 17.14
CA PHE A 288 17.05 -18.47 16.27
C PHE A 288 16.92 -17.10 16.93
N ASP A 289 17.24 -16.04 16.20
CA ASP A 289 17.20 -14.70 16.77
C ASP A 289 15.75 -14.25 17.02
N GLU A 290 15.45 -13.85 18.25
CA GLU A 290 14.10 -13.40 18.65
C GLU A 290 13.85 -11.91 18.40
N ARG A 291 14.80 -11.20 17.77
CA ARG A 291 14.68 -9.77 17.48
C ARG A 291 14.24 -9.55 16.03
N ALA A 292 13.47 -8.49 15.82
CA ALA A 292 13.08 -8.07 14.47
C ALA A 292 14.30 -7.62 13.65
N CYS A 293 14.39 -8.10 12.41
CA CYS A 293 15.41 -7.67 11.45
C CYS A 293 15.09 -6.24 11.00
N SER A 294 15.77 -5.25 11.57
CA SER A 294 15.51 -3.83 11.32
C SER A 294 16.55 -3.20 10.39
N PRO A 295 16.20 -2.15 9.62
CA PRO A 295 17.13 -1.49 8.71
C PRO A 295 18.46 -1.14 9.39
N GLY A 296 19.57 -1.42 8.72
CA GLY A 296 20.93 -1.21 9.23
C GLY A 296 21.57 -2.41 9.93
N HIS A 297 20.78 -3.45 10.25
CA HIS A 297 21.28 -4.73 10.75
C HIS A 297 21.48 -5.75 9.62
N TYR A 298 22.06 -6.89 9.96
CA TYR A 298 22.30 -8.01 9.04
C TYR A 298 21.82 -9.30 9.71
N MET A 299 21.17 -10.17 8.96
CA MET A 299 20.79 -11.50 9.40
C MET A 299 21.76 -12.52 8.81
N TYR A 300 22.35 -13.32 9.68
CA TYR A 300 23.09 -14.52 9.32
C TYR A 300 22.12 -15.71 9.25
N TYR A 301 22.18 -16.46 8.16
CA TYR A 301 21.53 -17.76 7.99
C TYR A 301 22.63 -18.81 7.80
N GLY A 302 22.90 -19.55 8.87
CA GLY A 302 23.87 -20.64 8.88
C GLY A 302 23.16 -21.98 8.76
N TRP A 303 23.47 -22.73 7.72
CA TRP A 303 22.87 -24.03 7.48
C TRP A 303 23.91 -25.13 7.60
N GLU A 304 23.46 -26.28 8.07
CA GLU A 304 24.13 -27.55 7.83
C GLU A 304 23.79 -28.04 6.41
N ASP A 305 24.69 -28.78 5.79
CA ASP A 305 24.41 -29.46 4.52
C ASP A 305 23.41 -30.63 4.69
N ARG A 306 23.31 -31.16 5.92
CA ARG A 306 22.50 -32.33 6.30
C ARG A 306 21.82 -32.12 7.66
N PRO A 307 20.60 -32.65 7.87
CA PRO A 307 19.94 -32.52 9.16
C PRO A 307 20.71 -33.26 10.27
N PRO A 308 20.85 -32.64 11.46
CA PRO A 308 21.39 -33.33 12.63
C PRO A 308 20.58 -34.58 12.98
N GLY A 309 21.27 -35.71 13.19
CA GLY A 309 20.64 -36.99 13.54
C GLY A 309 20.32 -37.93 12.37
N ASP A 310 20.77 -37.63 11.14
CA ASP A 310 20.78 -38.62 10.04
C ASP A 310 21.70 -39.80 10.43
N LYS A 311 21.09 -40.98 10.63
CA LYS A 311 21.76 -42.21 11.10
C LYS A 311 22.88 -42.71 10.18
N LYS A 312 22.94 -42.24 8.94
CA LYS A 312 23.96 -42.66 7.96
C LYS A 312 25.14 -41.71 7.89
N HIS A 313 24.92 -40.42 8.11
CA HIS A 313 25.95 -39.37 8.05
C HIS A 313 25.57 -38.24 9.00
N GLU A 314 26.22 -38.21 10.17
CA GLU A 314 25.96 -37.22 11.21
C GLU A 314 26.57 -35.86 10.83
N SER A 315 25.76 -34.80 10.90
CA SER A 315 26.23 -33.42 10.80
C SER A 315 26.93 -33.04 12.11
N ASP A 316 27.95 -32.19 12.06
CA ASP A 316 28.71 -31.80 13.24
C ASP A 316 28.12 -30.59 13.97
N LYS A 317 27.00 -30.06 13.49
CA LYS A 317 26.11 -29.11 14.20
C LYS A 317 26.83 -27.82 14.59
N ASP A 318 27.66 -27.29 13.70
CA ASP A 318 28.32 -25.99 13.84
C ASP A 318 27.68 -24.86 13.00
N TYR A 319 26.71 -25.21 12.17
CA TYR A 319 25.82 -24.38 11.36
C TYR A 319 26.60 -23.40 10.45
N ASP A 320 27.73 -23.84 9.92
CA ASP A 320 28.60 -23.00 9.08
C ASP A 320 28.96 -23.58 7.71
N ASP A 321 28.47 -24.78 7.35
CA ASP A 321 28.62 -25.39 6.03
C ASP A 321 28.14 -24.45 4.91
N ILE A 322 26.99 -23.82 5.12
CA ILE A 322 26.38 -22.90 4.16
C ILE A 322 25.98 -21.63 4.91
N ARG A 323 26.65 -20.53 4.56
CA ARG A 323 26.50 -19.23 5.20
C ARG A 323 25.91 -18.25 4.21
N VAL A 324 24.82 -17.63 4.60
CA VAL A 324 24.18 -16.56 3.83
C VAL A 324 23.97 -15.38 4.77
N ILE A 325 24.63 -14.26 4.48
CA ILE A 325 24.46 -13.01 5.23
C ILE A 325 23.67 -12.04 4.37
N ILE A 326 22.52 -11.62 4.86
CA ILE A 326 21.62 -10.69 4.16
C ILE A 326 21.43 -9.45 5.01
N LYS A 327 21.56 -8.29 4.38
CA LYS A 327 21.21 -7.02 5.01
C LYS A 327 19.71 -7.01 5.31
N CYS A 328 19.33 -6.66 6.53
CA CYS A 328 17.93 -6.50 6.90
C CYS A 328 17.22 -5.54 5.94
N PRO A 329 15.92 -5.78 5.68
CA PRO A 329 15.23 -5.13 4.59
C PRO A 329 15.13 -3.63 4.81
N GLU A 330 15.23 -2.87 3.72
CA GLU A 330 14.84 -1.47 3.71
C GLU A 330 13.34 -1.38 3.38
N LEU A 331 12.62 -0.56 4.14
CA LEU A 331 11.23 -0.24 3.85
C LEU A 331 11.21 0.82 2.75
N ILE A 332 10.80 0.44 1.54
CA ILE A 332 10.67 1.38 0.43
C ILE A 332 9.20 1.51 0.01
N ALA A 333 8.85 2.69 -0.52
CA ALA A 333 7.56 2.94 -1.16
C ALA A 333 7.43 2.11 -2.44
N THR A 334 6.31 1.42 -2.67
CA THR A 334 6.14 0.47 -3.80
C THR A 334 5.20 0.87 -4.93
N GLY A 335 5.68 1.59 -5.94
CA GLY A 335 4.92 1.72 -7.21
C GLY A 335 3.58 2.47 -7.10
N GLU A 336 2.70 2.31 -8.11
CA GLU A 336 1.55 3.20 -8.33
C GLU A 336 0.36 2.96 -7.37
N GLU A 337 0.15 1.74 -6.87
CA GLU A 337 -0.97 1.39 -5.96
C GLU A 337 -0.55 1.32 -4.48
N ASN A 338 0.04 2.39 -3.99
CA ASN A 338 0.49 2.53 -2.60
C ASN A 338 -0.53 3.13 -1.65
N ALA A 339 -1.74 3.41 -2.12
CA ALA A 339 -2.80 3.99 -1.31
C ALA A 339 -4.15 3.41 -1.70
N ARG A 340 -5.10 3.42 -0.77
CA ARG A 340 -6.50 3.09 -1.02
C ARG A 340 -7.42 4.09 -0.34
N LEU A 341 -8.58 4.37 -0.92
CA LEU A 341 -9.60 5.16 -0.24
C LEU A 341 -10.16 4.40 0.96
N VAL A 342 -10.33 5.10 2.07
CA VAL A 342 -11.08 4.65 3.24
C VAL A 342 -12.50 5.14 3.02
N GLN A 343 -13.36 4.25 2.52
CA GLN A 343 -14.78 4.53 2.27
C GLN A 343 -15.56 4.65 3.58
#